data_AF-A0A0D2W7P8-F1
#
_entry.id   AF-A0A0D2W7P8-F1
#
_cell.length_a   1.000
_cell.length_b   1.000
_cell.length_c   1.000
_cell.angle_alpha   90.00
_cell.angle_beta   90.00
_cell.angle_gamma   90.00
#
_symmetry.space_group_name_H-M   'P 1'
#
loop_
_entity.id
_entity.type
_entity.pdbx_description
1 polymer ?
#
loop_
_entity_poly.entity_id
_entity_poly.type
_entity_poly.pdbx_seq_one_letter_code
_entity_poly.pdbx_strand_id
1 'polypeptide(L)'
;AARLSSQIEKLCNAIDNTSQAKCILTPVMDPYGIPQVVKVLDSLSEEVPKASLLYFFALKLLLNKEKRIMFLSINLKIRALWLKSEMEDS
;
A
#
# COMPACT_ATOMS: atom_id res chain seq x y z
N ALA A 1 -41.87 17.32 15.63
CA ALA A 1 -40.62 16.56 15.83
C ALA A 1 -40.51 15.33 14.92
N ALA A 2 -41.52 14.44 14.86
CA ALA A 2 -41.45 13.14 14.15
C ALA A 2 -41.06 13.21 12.64
N ARG A 3 -41.46 14.27 11.94
CA ARG A 3 -41.17 14.43 10.50
C ARG A 3 -39.68 14.65 10.21
N LEU A 4 -38.99 15.40 11.06
CA LEU A 4 -37.57 15.72 10.88
C LEU A 4 -36.69 14.49 11.14
N SER A 5 -37.00 13.73 12.20
CA SER A 5 -36.30 12.48 12.52
C SER A 5 -36.39 11.45 11.40
N SER A 6 -37.58 11.26 10.80
CA SER A 6 -37.75 10.34 9.66
C SER A 6 -36.98 10.79 8.41
N GLN A 7 -36.84 12.09 8.19
CA GLN A 7 -36.06 12.63 7.08
C GLN A 7 -34.56 12.41 7.29
N ILE A 8 -34.07 12.57 8.52
CA ILE A 8 -32.66 12.31 8.87
C ILE A 8 -32.33 10.84 8.70
N GLU A 9 -33.17 9.94 9.20
CA GLU A 9 -32.95 8.48 9.08
C GLU A 9 -32.94 8.02 7.61
N LYS A 10 -33.83 8.55 6.77
CA LYS A 10 -33.81 8.28 5.32
C LYS A 10 -32.57 8.84 4.63
N LEU A 11 -32.08 10.00 5.07
CA LEU A 11 -30.86 10.60 4.54
C LEU A 11 -29.63 9.76 4.93
N CYS A 12 -29.54 9.32 6.19
CA CYS A 12 -28.50 8.41 6.67
C CYS A 12 -28.49 7.10 5.88
N ASN A 13 -29.64 6.46 5.71
CA ASN A 13 -29.76 5.22 4.94
C ASN A 13 -29.41 5.42 3.46
N ALA A 14 -29.74 6.57 2.86
CA ALA A 14 -29.36 6.87 1.48
C ALA A 14 -27.85 7.07 1.34
N ILE A 15 -27.20 7.73 2.31
CA ILE A 15 -25.74 7.92 2.36
C ILE A 15 -25.04 6.58 2.58
N ASP A 16 -25.55 5.73 3.48
CA ASP A 16 -25.00 4.41 3.77
C ASP A 16 -25.16 3.45 2.58
N ASN A 17 -26.32 3.46 1.91
CA ASN A 17 -26.52 2.67 0.69
C ASN A 17 -25.67 3.19 -0.47
N THR A 18 -25.46 4.52 -0.57
CA THR A 18 -24.57 5.10 -1.59
C THR A 18 -23.10 4.81 -1.28
N SER A 19 -22.70 4.80 -0.01
CA SER A 19 -21.34 4.46 0.42
C SER A 19 -21.06 2.95 0.26
N GLN A 20 -22.04 2.09 0.53
CA GLN A 20 -21.97 0.65 0.23
C GLN A 20 -21.94 0.38 -1.28
N ALA A 21 -22.81 1.02 -2.07
CA ALA A 21 -22.81 0.88 -3.53
C ALA A 21 -21.50 1.39 -4.17
N LYS A 22 -20.88 2.42 -3.58
CA LYS A 22 -19.56 2.92 -3.99
C LYS A 22 -18.40 2.05 -3.49
N CYS A 23 -18.60 1.29 -2.40
CA CYS A 23 -17.66 0.29 -1.89
C CYS A 23 -17.67 -1.01 -2.75
N ILE A 24 -18.80 -1.34 -3.38
CA ILE A 24 -18.95 -2.56 -4.20
C ILE A 24 -18.37 -2.40 -5.62
N LEU A 25 -18.17 -1.18 -6.12
CA LEU A 25 -17.75 -0.94 -7.51
C LEU A 25 -16.26 -0.69 -7.73
N THR A 26 -15.46 -0.71 -6.67
CA THR A 26 -14.02 -0.92 -6.78
C THR A 26 -13.63 -1.81 -5.62
N PRO A 27 -12.98 -2.97 -5.84
CA PRO A 27 -12.22 -3.53 -4.75
C PRO A 27 -11.25 -2.42 -4.36
N VAL A 28 -11.33 -1.96 -3.11
CA VAL A 28 -10.23 -1.23 -2.50
C VAL A 28 -9.09 -2.23 -2.51
N MET A 29 -8.37 -2.31 -3.63
CA MET A 29 -7.17 -3.10 -3.72
C MET A 29 -6.25 -2.43 -2.71
N ASP A 30 -5.90 -3.17 -1.67
CA ASP A 30 -4.84 -2.76 -0.77
C ASP A 30 -3.68 -2.28 -1.65
N PRO A 31 -3.31 -0.99 -1.60
CA PRO A 31 -2.24 -0.47 -2.45
C PRO A 31 -0.90 -1.15 -2.13
N TYR A 32 -0.82 -1.86 -1.01
CA TYR A 32 0.30 -2.69 -0.59
C TYR A 32 0.01 -4.20 -0.68
N GLY A 33 -1.10 -4.60 -1.28
CA GLY A 33 -1.39 -6.01 -1.56
C GLY A 33 -0.30 -6.60 -2.44
N ILE A 34 0.11 -7.84 -2.15
CA ILE A 34 1.24 -8.51 -2.82
C ILE A 34 1.18 -8.38 -4.36
N PRO A 35 0.03 -8.61 -5.04
CA PRO A 35 -0.04 -8.47 -6.50
C PRO A 35 0.23 -7.04 -6.99
N GLN A 36 -0.22 -6.04 -6.25
CA GLN A 36 -0.04 -4.63 -6.62
C GLN A 36 1.40 -4.18 -6.41
N VAL A 37 2.04 -4.63 -5.31
CA VAL A 37 3.46 -4.38 -5.04
C VAL A 37 4.34 -5.00 -6.12
N VAL A 38 4.08 -6.24 -6.50
CA VAL A 38 4.82 -6.93 -7.59
C VAL A 38 4.63 -6.19 -8.91
N LYS A 39 3.40 -5.76 -9.23
CA LYS A 39 3.12 -5.02 -10.46
C LYS A 39 3.87 -3.68 -10.54
N VAL A 40 3.94 -2.94 -9.42
CA VAL A 40 4.70 -1.69 -9.36
C VAL A 40 6.19 -1.95 -9.53
N LEU A 41 6.74 -2.97 -8.86
CA LEU A 41 8.16 -3.30 -8.97
C LEU A 41 8.53 -3.76 -10.39
N ASP A 42 7.69 -4.59 -11.01
CA ASP A 42 7.85 -5.04 -12.38
C ASP A 42 7.79 -3.90 -13.41
N SER A 43 7.10 -2.79 -13.10
CA SER A 43 7.08 -1.59 -13.95
C SER A 43 8.36 -0.76 -13.89
N LEU A 44 9.21 -1.01 -12.90
CA LEU A 44 10.53 -0.39 -12.72
C LEU A 44 11.65 -1.33 -13.17
N SER A 45 11.40 -2.19 -14.16
CA SER A 45 12.35 -3.25 -14.53
C SER A 45 13.67 -2.74 -15.10
N GLU A 46 13.67 -1.51 -15.65
CA GLU A 46 14.87 -0.86 -16.16
C GLU A 46 15.80 -0.42 -15.02
N GLU A 47 15.24 0.09 -13.91
CA GLU A 47 16.00 0.52 -12.73
C GLU A 47 16.26 -0.64 -11.75
N VAL A 48 15.32 -1.57 -11.65
CA VAL A 48 15.36 -2.73 -10.75
C VAL A 48 15.11 -4.00 -11.57
N PRO A 49 16.17 -4.57 -12.17
CA PRO A 49 16.05 -5.78 -12.98
C PRO A 49 15.38 -6.91 -12.21
N LYS A 50 14.49 -7.64 -12.88
CA LYS A 50 13.83 -8.83 -12.32
C LYS A 50 14.88 -9.84 -11.84
N ALA A 51 14.61 -10.45 -10.70
CA ALA A 51 15.51 -11.39 -10.02
C ALA A 51 16.86 -10.82 -9.52
N SER A 52 17.05 -9.50 -9.56
CA SER A 52 18.20 -8.89 -8.87
C SER A 52 18.05 -8.94 -7.35
N LEU A 53 19.17 -8.84 -6.62
CA LEU A 53 19.13 -8.69 -5.16
C LEU A 53 18.31 -7.47 -4.73
N LEU A 54 18.39 -6.38 -5.52
CA LEU A 54 17.61 -5.17 -5.28
C LEU A 54 16.10 -5.41 -5.47
N TYR A 55 15.70 -6.26 -6.41
CA TYR A 55 14.31 -6.68 -6.60
C TYR A 55 13.78 -7.40 -5.36
N PHE A 56 14.51 -8.40 -4.85
CA PHE A 56 14.08 -9.14 -3.65
C PHE A 56 14.13 -8.27 -2.40
N PHE A 57 15.10 -7.37 -2.28
CA PHE A 57 15.12 -6.36 -1.22
C PHE A 57 13.88 -5.47 -1.28
N ALA A 58 13.58 -4.89 -2.44
CA ALA A 58 12.43 -4.00 -2.63
C ALA A 58 11.11 -4.74 -2.33
N LEU A 59 10.99 -6.02 -2.72
CA LEU A 59 9.83 -6.85 -2.40
C LEU A 59 9.69 -7.07 -0.88
N LYS A 60 10.76 -7.50 -0.19
CA LYS A 60 10.75 -7.70 1.28
C LYS A 60 10.44 -6.41 2.02
N LEU A 61 11.05 -5.30 1.58
CA LEU A 61 10.81 -3.98 2.13
C LEU A 61 9.35 -3.59 1.93
N LEU A 62 8.83 -3.70 0.70
CA LEU A 62 7.46 -3.32 0.36
C LEU A 62 6.40 -4.20 0.99
N LEU A 63 6.71 -5.40 1.50
CA LEU A 63 5.73 -6.24 2.21
C LEU A 63 5.76 -6.03 3.73
N ASN A 64 6.87 -5.55 4.29
CA ASN A 64 6.99 -5.29 5.72
C ASN A 64 6.77 -3.80 6.03
N LYS A 65 5.58 -3.48 6.56
CA LYS A 65 5.18 -2.11 6.91
C LYS A 65 6.18 -1.40 7.83
N GLU A 66 6.67 -2.09 8.86
CA GLU A 66 7.60 -1.51 9.84
C GLU A 66 8.97 -1.22 9.21
N LYS A 67 9.50 -2.17 8.43
CA LYS A 67 10.74 -1.95 7.66
C LYS A 67 10.60 -0.79 6.67
N ARG A 68 9.45 -0.65 5.97
CA ARG A 68 9.22 0.53 5.10
C ARG A 68 9.28 1.84 5.88
N ILE A 69 8.58 1.91 7.01
CA ILE A 69 8.52 3.13 7.83
C ILE A 69 9.93 3.50 8.30
N MET A 70 10.69 2.51 8.78
CA MET A 70 12.10 2.69 9.18
C MET A 70 12.98 3.14 8.00
N PHE A 71 12.84 2.53 6.82
CA PHE A 71 13.61 2.90 5.63
C PHE A 71 13.34 4.34 5.21
N LEU A 72 12.07 4.74 5.25
CA LEU A 72 11.66 6.09 4.86
C LEU A 72 12.07 7.15 5.91
N SER A 73 12.24 6.79 7.17
CA SER A 73 12.62 7.73 8.25
C SER A 73 14.12 8.02 8.35
N ILE A 74 14.98 7.19 7.77
CA ILE A 74 16.45 7.37 7.82
C ILE A 74 17.00 8.15 6.61
N ASN A 75 18.17 8.79 6.78
CA ASN A 75 18.85 9.55 5.74
C ASN A 75 19.32 8.66 4.57
N LEU A 76 19.38 9.23 3.36
CA LEU A 76 19.79 8.54 2.14
C LEU A 76 21.14 7.79 2.27
N LYS A 77 22.14 8.36 2.93
CA LYS A 77 23.43 7.69 3.18
C LYS A 77 23.26 6.42 4.00
N ILE A 78 22.40 6.46 5.01
CA ILE A 78 22.13 5.30 5.87
C ILE A 78 21.31 4.24 5.13
N ARG A 79 20.39 4.65 4.24
CA ARG A 79 19.65 3.70 3.38
C ARG A 79 20.58 2.86 2.52
N ALA A 80 21.60 3.48 1.93
CA ALA A 80 22.59 2.78 1.12
C ALA A 80 23.41 1.77 1.95
N LEU A 81 23.80 2.14 3.17
CA LEU A 81 24.50 1.24 4.09
C LEU A 81 23.62 0.07 4.54
N TRP A 82 22.36 0.32 4.86
CA TRP A 82 21.43 -0.75 5.25
C TRP A 82 21.13 -1.72 4.10
N LEU A 83 20.98 -1.20 2.87
CA LEU A 83 20.84 -2.06 1.70
C LEU A 83 22.05 -2.99 1.55
N LYS A 84 23.26 -2.45 1.73
CA LYS A 84 24.50 -3.22 1.65
C LYS A 84 24.56 -4.32 2.70
N SER A 85 24.19 -4.03 3.95
CA SER A 85 24.18 -5.05 5.02
C SER A 85 23.18 -6.17 4.73
N GLU A 86 21.96 -5.86 4.27
CA GLU A 86 20.96 -6.89 3.94
C GLU A 86 21.37 -7.77 2.75
N MET A 87 22.23 -7.27 1.85
CA MET A 87 22.78 -8.03 0.72
C MET A 87 24.03 -8.85 1.10
N GLU A 88 24.80 -8.44 2.11
CA GLU A 88 25.97 -9.17 2.61
C GLU A 88 25.59 -10.33 3.54
N ASP A 89 24.43 -10.24 4.22
CA ASP A 89 23.90 -11.26 5.12
C ASP A 89 23.01 -12.33 4.43
N SER A 90 22.82 -12.26 3.09
CA SER A 90 22.02 -13.21 2.28
C SER A 90 22.88 -14.18 1.48
#